data_AF-A0A948WT35-F1
#
_entry.id   AF-A0A948WT35-F1
#
_cell.length_a   1.000
_cell.length_b   1.000
_cell.length_c   1.000
_cell.angle_alpha   90.00
_cell.angle_beta   90.00
_cell.angle_gamma   90.00
#
_symmetry.space_group_name_H-M   'P 1'
#
loop_
_entity.id
_entity.type
_entity.pdbx_description
1 polymer ?
#
loop_
_entity_poly.entity_id
_entity_poly.type
_entity_poly.pdbx_seq_one_letter_code
_entity_poly.pdbx_strand_id
1 'polypeptide(L)'
;MHTNRRRHFLINKPLQLRFMLYISLPLFTATTVILLGLYIGIWGSILGAFTQEDLRNDLLTASRLTDYEEARQGSASSGSSELSFFKQAEKLSVRQREVFKQILDESNKDLFPKALLLLVLIAWGSIFISHKVAGPFYRFCRSLEDVQKGDLRARMQLRKFDEGQGLAKTFNASVATVDETLSKVKTIIRQNEADPARALTLLKAELSRLKTSADN
;
A
#
# COMPACT_ATOMS: atom_id res chain seq x y z
N MET A 1 -11.51 40.71 -10.95
CA MET A 1 -11.53 39.27 -11.29
C MET A 1 -11.43 38.46 -10.00
N HIS A 2 -12.55 37.92 -9.49
CA HIS A 2 -12.56 37.20 -8.21
C HIS A 2 -12.00 35.78 -8.37
N THR A 3 -10.78 35.58 -7.87
CA THR A 3 -10.15 34.27 -7.71
C THR A 3 -10.80 33.52 -6.55
N ASN A 4 -12.00 32.96 -6.77
CA ASN A 4 -12.62 32.08 -5.78
C ASN A 4 -12.00 30.68 -5.83
N ARG A 5 -10.72 30.60 -5.44
CA ARG A 5 -9.97 29.34 -5.39
C ARG A 5 -10.30 28.66 -4.07
N ARG A 6 -11.52 28.12 -3.93
CA ARG A 6 -11.90 27.30 -2.77
C ARG A 6 -11.08 26.01 -2.76
N ARG A 7 -9.86 26.09 -2.22
CA ARG A 7 -8.98 24.94 -1.97
C ARG A 7 -9.43 24.21 -0.71
N HIS A 8 -10.67 23.72 -0.68
CA HIS A 8 -11.12 22.88 0.42
C HIS A 8 -10.62 21.46 0.15
N PHE A 9 -9.50 21.10 0.77
CA PHE A 9 -8.76 19.87 0.49
C PHE A 9 -9.55 18.60 0.90
N LEU A 10 -10.35 18.72 1.95
CA LEU A 10 -11.21 17.65 2.49
C LEU A 10 -12.67 18.07 2.39
N ILE A 11 -13.47 17.48 1.51
CA ILE A 11 -14.89 17.87 1.36
C ILE A 11 -15.75 17.14 2.40
N ASN A 12 -15.45 15.86 2.66
CA ASN A 12 -16.09 15.05 3.70
C ASN A 12 -15.02 14.29 4.49
N LYS A 13 -14.65 14.84 5.66
CA LYS A 13 -13.59 14.32 6.52
C LYS A 13 -13.81 12.87 6.98
N PRO A 14 -14.99 12.47 7.50
CA PRO A 14 -15.17 11.11 8.00
C PRO A 14 -15.15 10.03 6.91
N LEU A 15 -15.73 10.28 5.73
CA LEU A 15 -15.70 9.30 4.64
C LEU A 15 -14.27 9.11 4.10
N GLN A 16 -13.57 10.22 3.88
CA GLN A 16 -12.19 10.18 3.39
C GLN A 16 -11.28 9.49 4.40
N LEU A 17 -11.40 9.81 5.69
CA LEU A 17 -10.59 9.16 6.73
C LEU A 17 -10.86 7.64 6.81
N ARG A 18 -12.13 7.20 6.75
CA ARG A 18 -12.47 5.77 6.76
C ARG A 18 -11.83 5.03 5.58
N PHE A 19 -11.96 5.58 4.37
CA PHE A 19 -11.39 4.97 3.18
C PHE A 19 -9.86 4.91 3.24
N MET A 20 -9.24 5.98 3.75
CA MET A 20 -7.79 6.03 3.90
C MET A 20 -7.28 5.02 4.91
N LEU A 21 -7.90 4.93 6.08
CA LEU A 21 -7.54 3.93 7.10
C LEU A 21 -7.71 2.51 6.56
N TYR A 22 -8.78 2.26 5.80
CA TYR A 22 -9.04 0.95 5.21
C TYR A 22 -7.95 0.52 4.22
N ILE A 23 -7.33 1.46 3.48
CA ILE A 23 -6.23 1.15 2.54
C ILE A 23 -4.87 1.16 3.23
N SER A 24 -4.61 2.14 4.11
CA SER A 24 -3.30 2.33 4.71
C SER A 24 -2.98 1.29 5.77
N LEU A 25 -3.97 0.86 6.56
CA LEU A 25 -3.78 -0.11 7.64
C LEU A 25 -3.29 -1.48 7.14
N PRO A 26 -3.96 -2.16 6.17
CA PRO A 26 -3.48 -3.44 5.66
C PRO A 26 -2.14 -3.33 4.93
N LEU A 27 -1.90 -2.21 4.23
CA LEU A 27 -0.61 -1.98 3.57
C LEU A 27 0.53 -1.82 4.58
N PHE A 28 0.28 -1.08 5.67
CA PHE A 28 1.22 -0.92 6.76
C PHE A 28 1.53 -2.25 7.44
N THR A 29 0.50 -3.05 7.72
CA THR A 29 0.70 -4.39 8.33
C THR A 29 1.48 -5.31 7.39
N ALA A 30 1.15 -5.34 6.10
CA ALA A 30 1.87 -6.15 5.12
C ALA A 30 3.34 -5.73 5.00
N THR A 31 3.60 -4.43 4.95
CA THR A 31 4.97 -3.88 4.91
C THR A 31 5.75 -4.25 6.17
N THR A 32 5.12 -4.14 7.33
CA THR A 32 5.74 -4.51 8.62
C THR A 32 6.08 -5.99 8.66
N VAL A 33 5.16 -6.86 8.25
CA VAL A 33 5.38 -8.32 8.18
C VAL A 33 6.53 -8.65 7.22
N ILE A 34 6.60 -8.00 6.05
CA ILE A 34 7.69 -8.20 5.10
C ILE A 34 9.02 -7.76 5.70
N LEU A 35 9.08 -6.59 6.32
CA LEU A 35 10.32 -6.09 6.94
C LEU A 35 10.80 -6.99 8.08
N LEU A 36 9.89 -7.47 8.93
CA LEU A 36 10.21 -8.41 10.00
C LEU A 36 10.68 -9.76 9.45
N GLY A 37 10.02 -10.28 8.41
CA GLY A 37 10.41 -11.52 7.75
C GLY A 37 11.80 -11.42 7.13
N LEU A 38 12.10 -10.32 6.43
CA LEU A 38 13.44 -10.06 5.89
C LEU A 38 14.48 -9.93 7.00
N TYR A 39 14.18 -9.20 8.07
CA TYR A 39 15.08 -9.03 9.21
C TYR A 39 15.43 -10.39 9.84
N ILE A 40 14.42 -11.19 10.19
CA ILE A 40 14.60 -12.52 10.79
C ILE A 40 15.35 -13.46 9.82
N GLY A 41 15.00 -13.43 8.53
CA GLY A 41 15.61 -14.29 7.52
C GLY A 41 17.09 -13.98 7.29
N ILE A 42 17.45 -12.70 7.18
CA ILE A 42 18.84 -12.26 7.02
C ILE A 42 19.65 -12.69 8.26
N TRP A 43 19.18 -12.38 9.46
CA TRP A 43 19.91 -12.74 10.68
C TRP A 43 19.97 -14.24 10.94
N GLY A 44 18.90 -14.98 10.62
CA GLY A 44 18.90 -16.44 10.69
C GLY A 44 19.91 -17.09 9.74
N SER A 45 20.02 -16.58 8.51
CA SER A 45 21.02 -17.02 7.53
C SER A 45 22.46 -16.75 8.00
N ILE A 46 22.72 -15.53 8.50
CA ILE A 46 24.03 -15.16 9.03
C ILE A 46 24.37 -16.03 10.23
N LEU A 47 23.45 -16.19 11.19
CA LEU A 47 23.68 -17.05 12.35
C LEU A 47 24.02 -18.48 11.92
N GLY A 48 23.25 -19.06 10.99
CA GLY A 48 23.50 -20.39 10.45
C GLY A 48 24.91 -20.55 9.86
N ALA A 49 25.38 -19.55 9.10
CA ALA A 49 26.71 -19.55 8.50
C ALA A 49 27.84 -19.59 9.55
N PHE A 50 27.70 -18.85 10.65
CA PHE A 50 28.73 -18.82 11.71
C PHE A 50 28.64 -19.98 12.71
N THR A 51 27.47 -20.58 12.92
CA THR A 51 27.34 -21.62 13.98
C THR A 51 27.81 -23.01 13.54
N GLN A 52 27.70 -23.35 12.25
CA GLN A 52 27.91 -24.73 11.78
C GLN A 52 29.34 -25.04 11.36
N GLU A 53 30.04 -24.07 10.76
CA GLU A 53 31.37 -24.29 10.15
C GLU A 53 32.48 -24.21 11.20
N ASP A 54 32.52 -23.11 11.97
CA ASP A 54 33.66 -22.79 12.81
C ASP A 54 33.70 -23.64 14.09
N LEU A 55 32.58 -23.74 14.82
CA LEU A 55 32.54 -24.48 16.09
C LEU A 55 32.87 -25.97 15.91
N ARG A 56 32.36 -26.57 14.82
CA ARG A 56 32.59 -27.98 14.53
C ARG A 56 34.04 -28.23 14.10
N ASN A 57 34.60 -27.35 13.27
CA ASN A 57 36.00 -27.48 12.84
C ASN A 57 36.97 -27.25 13.99
N ASP A 58 36.68 -26.32 14.89
CA ASP A 58 37.47 -26.06 16.10
C ASP A 58 37.49 -27.28 17.03
N LEU A 59 36.31 -27.87 17.30
CA LEU A 59 36.19 -29.05 18.14
C LEU A 59 36.83 -30.30 17.51
N LEU A 60 36.65 -30.51 16.20
CA LEU A 60 37.26 -31.63 15.49
C LEU A 60 38.78 -31.52 15.45
N THR A 61 39.30 -30.32 15.19
CA THR A 61 40.74 -30.06 15.21
C THR A 61 41.32 -30.28 16.60
N ALA A 62 40.62 -29.82 17.64
CA ALA A 62 41.01 -30.05 19.03
C ALA A 62 41.05 -31.54 19.39
N SER A 63 40.03 -32.32 18.98
CA SER A 63 40.02 -33.77 19.23
C SER A 63 41.20 -34.47 18.57
N ARG A 64 41.47 -34.19 17.29
CA ARG A 64 42.57 -34.81 16.54
C ARG A 64 43.94 -34.48 17.14
N LEU A 65 44.16 -33.23 17.53
CA LEU A 65 45.42 -32.82 18.16
C LEU A 65 45.67 -33.55 19.48
N THR A 66 44.62 -33.75 20.27
CA THR A 66 44.68 -34.54 21.51
C THR A 66 45.08 -35.98 21.22
N ASP A 67 44.43 -36.61 20.24
CA ASP A 67 44.77 -37.98 19.80
C ASP A 67 46.25 -38.10 19.34
N TYR A 68 46.78 -37.06 18.67
CA TYR A 68 48.19 -37.01 18.26
C TYR A 68 49.15 -36.82 19.43
N GLU A 69 48.80 -36.02 20.44
CA GLU A 69 49.63 -35.81 21.63
C GLU A 69 49.71 -37.07 22.50
N GLU A 70 48.58 -37.77 22.71
CA GLU A 70 48.54 -39.06 23.40
C GLU A 70 49.39 -40.13 22.69
N ALA A 71 49.34 -40.18 21.35
CA ALA A 71 50.16 -41.11 20.57
C ALA A 71 51.66 -40.79 20.61
N ARG A 72 52.03 -39.53 20.90
CA ARG A 72 53.41 -39.05 20.91
C ARG A 72 54.06 -39.11 22.30
N GLN A 73 53.33 -38.76 23.36
CA GLN A 73 53.81 -38.80 24.73
C GLN A 73 53.07 -39.91 25.46
N GLY A 74 53.72 -41.07 25.67
CA GLY A 74 53.11 -42.15 26.45
C GLY A 74 52.67 -41.65 27.85
N SER A 75 51.35 -41.51 28.02
CA SER A 75 50.49 -41.36 29.21
C SER A 75 50.93 -40.51 30.43
N ALA A 76 52.14 -39.95 30.51
CA ALA A 76 52.69 -39.45 31.78
C ALA A 76 52.59 -37.92 32.00
N SER A 77 52.25 -37.11 30.99
CA SER A 77 52.21 -35.63 31.10
C SER A 77 50.98 -34.93 30.49
N SER A 78 50.01 -35.66 29.95
CA SER A 78 48.95 -35.11 29.07
C SER A 78 47.93 -34.17 29.73
N GLY A 79 47.52 -34.41 30.99
CA GLY A 79 46.30 -33.78 31.55
C GLY A 79 46.32 -32.24 31.71
N SER A 80 47.50 -31.60 31.74
CA SER A 80 47.60 -30.12 31.88
C SER A 80 47.56 -29.38 30.53
N SER A 81 48.12 -29.98 29.48
CA SER A 81 48.15 -29.40 28.13
C SER A 81 46.79 -29.48 27.46
N GLU A 82 46.09 -30.61 27.59
CA GLU A 82 44.74 -30.84 27.04
C GLU A 82 43.75 -29.78 27.53
N LEU A 83 43.64 -29.60 28.85
CA LEU A 83 42.73 -28.65 29.47
C LEU A 83 42.99 -27.21 28.99
N SER A 84 44.27 -26.86 28.79
CA SER A 84 44.66 -25.53 28.32
C SER A 84 44.25 -25.28 26.86
N PHE A 85 44.21 -26.34 26.03
CA PHE A 85 43.87 -26.28 24.61
C PHE A 85 42.35 -26.26 24.38
N PHE A 86 41.59 -27.10 25.11
CA PHE A 86 40.12 -26.99 25.13
C PHE A 86 39.67 -25.60 25.59
N LYS A 87 40.35 -25.05 26.60
CA LYS A 87 40.13 -23.67 27.06
C LYS A 87 40.48 -22.62 25.99
N GLN A 88 41.40 -22.91 25.07
CA GLN A 88 41.69 -22.04 23.92
C GLN A 88 40.60 -22.13 22.85
N ALA A 89 40.12 -23.33 22.52
CA ALA A 89 38.99 -23.53 21.60
C ALA A 89 37.71 -22.85 22.13
N GLU A 90 37.44 -22.98 23.44
CA GLU A 90 36.35 -22.27 24.11
C GLU A 90 36.53 -20.75 24.01
N LYS A 91 37.73 -20.22 24.30
CA LYS A 91 38.04 -18.79 24.16
C LYS A 91 37.88 -18.29 22.73
N LEU A 92 38.24 -19.09 21.72
CA LEU A 92 38.06 -18.74 20.31
C LEU A 92 36.58 -18.64 19.97
N SER A 93 35.77 -19.60 20.41
CA SER A 93 34.32 -19.57 20.27
C SER A 93 33.67 -18.36 20.96
N VAL A 94 34.19 -17.96 22.12
CA VAL A 94 33.75 -16.75 22.84
C VAL A 94 34.09 -15.50 22.05
N ARG A 95 35.30 -15.39 21.49
CA ARG A 95 35.69 -14.27 20.63
C ARG A 95 34.85 -14.18 19.37
N GLN A 96 34.54 -15.30 18.73
CA GLN A 96 33.65 -15.30 17.57
C GLN A 96 32.23 -14.83 17.93
N ARG A 97 31.70 -15.25 19.08
CA ARG A 97 30.43 -14.75 19.61
C ARG A 97 30.46 -13.26 19.89
N GLU A 98 31.58 -12.72 20.40
CA GLU A 98 31.77 -11.28 20.62
C GLU A 98 31.81 -10.51 19.30
N VAL A 99 32.58 -10.98 18.32
CA VAL A 99 32.63 -10.38 16.97
C VAL A 99 31.25 -10.41 16.32
N PHE A 100 30.53 -11.53 16.41
CA PHE A 100 29.16 -11.64 15.90
C PHE A 100 28.22 -10.66 16.60
N LYS A 101 28.24 -10.58 17.94
CA LYS A 101 27.44 -9.61 18.69
C LYS A 101 27.75 -8.18 18.28
N GLN A 102 29.03 -7.86 18.10
CA GLN A 102 29.46 -6.53 17.64
C GLN A 102 28.94 -6.23 16.23
N ILE A 103 29.05 -7.18 15.29
CA ILE A 103 28.50 -7.04 13.94
C ILE A 103 26.98 -6.86 14.01
N LEU A 104 26.30 -7.60 14.87
CA LEU A 104 24.86 -7.55 15.04
C LEU A 104 24.39 -6.21 15.60
N ASP A 105 25.07 -5.69 16.62
CA ASP A 105 24.76 -4.40 17.22
C ASP A 105 25.04 -3.23 16.28
N GLU A 106 26.21 -3.24 15.60
CA GLU A 106 26.55 -2.21 14.61
C GLU A 106 25.55 -2.23 13.43
N SER A 107 25.24 -3.42 12.92
CA SER A 107 24.28 -3.55 11.81
C SER A 107 22.87 -3.14 12.25
N ASN A 108 22.41 -3.53 13.44
CA ASN A 108 21.09 -3.16 13.94
C ASN A 108 20.96 -1.65 14.12
N LYS A 109 21.99 -1.00 14.69
CA LYS A 109 22.04 0.45 14.87
C LYS A 109 21.92 1.20 13.54
N ASP A 110 22.50 0.64 12.49
CA ASP A 110 22.47 1.22 11.14
C ASP A 110 21.19 0.91 10.36
N LEU A 111 20.65 -0.30 10.49
CA LEU A 111 19.50 -0.79 9.73
C LEU A 111 18.16 -0.33 10.31
N PHE A 112 18.04 -0.25 11.63
CA PHE A 112 16.80 0.17 12.29
C PHE A 112 16.30 1.55 11.84
N PRO A 113 17.12 2.62 11.81
CA PRO A 113 16.64 3.93 11.35
C PRO A 113 16.28 3.92 9.86
N LYS A 114 16.98 3.15 9.02
CA LYS A 114 16.68 3.01 7.59
C LYS A 114 15.34 2.29 7.38
N ALA A 115 15.07 1.23 8.14
CA ALA A 115 13.80 0.50 8.11
C ALA A 115 12.64 1.36 8.60
N LEU A 116 12.85 2.12 9.69
CA LEU A 116 11.86 3.07 10.21
C LEU A 116 11.55 4.17 9.20
N LEU A 117 12.59 4.76 8.58
CA LEU A 117 12.43 5.76 7.53
C LEU A 117 11.63 5.20 6.34
N LEU A 118 11.96 4.00 5.88
CA LEU A 118 11.25 3.33 4.79
C LEU A 118 9.77 3.12 5.14
N LEU A 119 9.48 2.62 6.34
CA LEU A 119 8.12 2.39 6.83
C LEU A 119 7.33 3.71 6.90
N VAL A 120 7.94 4.80 7.36
CA VAL A 120 7.32 6.14 7.37
C VAL A 120 7.05 6.63 5.95
N LEU A 121 8.00 6.48 5.02
CA LEU A 121 7.83 6.88 3.62
C LEU A 121 6.70 6.11 2.93
N ILE A 122 6.62 4.79 3.17
CA ILE A 122 5.55 3.94 2.63
C ILE A 122 4.20 4.35 3.22
N ALA A 123 4.11 4.53 4.53
CA ALA A 123 2.88 4.97 5.19
C ALA A 123 2.42 6.33 4.66
N TRP A 124 3.35 7.29 4.54
CA TRP A 124 3.07 8.62 4.00
C TRP A 124 2.62 8.58 2.53
N GLY A 125 3.30 7.80 1.69
CA GLY A 125 2.92 7.61 0.28
C GLY A 125 1.53 6.98 0.12
N SER A 126 1.20 6.00 0.96
CA SER A 126 -0.13 5.35 0.97
C SER A 126 -1.26 6.34 1.27
N ILE A 127 -1.06 7.20 2.27
CA ILE A 127 -2.01 8.26 2.63
C ILE A 127 -2.17 9.23 1.46
N PHE A 128 -1.07 9.64 0.83
CA PHE A 128 -1.08 10.55 -0.31
C PHE A 128 -1.87 9.97 -1.50
N ILE A 129 -1.64 8.70 -1.85
CA ILE A 129 -2.35 8.02 -2.94
C ILE A 129 -3.83 7.88 -2.61
N SER A 130 -4.17 7.47 -1.39
CA SER A 130 -5.57 7.31 -0.97
C SER A 130 -6.37 8.62 -1.07
N HIS A 131 -5.74 9.77 -0.78
CA HIS A 131 -6.38 11.07 -0.92
C HIS A 131 -6.77 11.41 -2.36
N LYS A 132 -5.96 11.00 -3.35
CA LYS A 132 -6.25 11.26 -4.77
C LYS A 132 -7.46 10.49 -5.30
N VAL A 133 -7.88 9.43 -4.59
CA VAL A 133 -9.01 8.57 -4.99
C VAL A 133 -10.26 8.86 -4.15
N ALA A 134 -10.12 9.00 -2.83
CA ALA A 134 -11.26 9.21 -1.92
C ALA A 134 -12.01 10.53 -2.18
N GLY A 135 -11.28 11.59 -2.54
CA GLY A 135 -11.86 12.89 -2.87
C GLY A 135 -12.80 12.84 -4.07
N PRO A 136 -12.33 12.36 -5.23
CA PRO A 136 -13.16 12.14 -6.41
C PRO A 136 -14.37 11.25 -6.16
N PHE A 137 -14.20 10.12 -5.49
CA PHE A 137 -15.32 9.19 -5.20
C PHE A 137 -16.47 9.88 -4.46
N TYR A 138 -16.14 10.70 -3.44
CA TYR A 138 -17.16 11.48 -2.76
C TYR A 138 -17.90 12.46 -3.70
N ARG A 139 -17.18 13.10 -4.63
CA ARG A 139 -17.80 13.97 -5.63
C ARG A 139 -18.70 13.19 -6.59
N PHE A 140 -18.31 11.96 -6.96
CA PHE A 140 -19.17 11.07 -7.75
C PHE A 140 -20.50 10.81 -7.05
N CYS A 141 -20.48 10.35 -5.80
CA CYS A 141 -21.70 10.10 -5.04
C CYS A 141 -22.60 11.33 -4.96
N ARG A 142 -22.01 12.50 -4.64
CA ARG A 142 -22.79 13.74 -4.52
C ARG A 142 -23.43 14.17 -5.83
N SER A 143 -22.69 14.13 -6.95
CA SER A 143 -23.27 14.49 -8.25
C SER A 143 -24.32 13.48 -8.72
N LEU A 144 -24.17 12.20 -8.39
CA LEU A 144 -25.20 11.20 -8.64
C LEU A 144 -26.47 11.48 -7.81
N GLU A 145 -26.33 11.85 -6.54
CA GLU A 145 -27.47 12.28 -5.70
C GLU A 145 -28.17 13.52 -6.26
N ASP A 146 -27.42 14.50 -6.79
CA ASP A 146 -28.00 15.70 -7.41
C ASP A 146 -28.81 15.32 -8.67
N VAL A 147 -28.27 14.45 -9.51
CA VAL A 147 -28.97 13.89 -10.68
C VAL A 147 -30.21 13.08 -10.27
N GLN A 148 -30.11 12.27 -9.21
CA GLN A 148 -31.22 11.49 -8.66
C GLN A 148 -32.37 12.38 -8.18
N LYS A 149 -32.06 13.57 -7.64
CA LYS A 149 -33.04 14.59 -7.24
C LYS A 149 -33.65 15.35 -8.43
N GLY A 150 -33.22 15.05 -9.66
CA GLY A 150 -33.69 15.69 -10.88
C GLY A 150 -32.90 16.91 -11.33
N ASP A 151 -31.77 17.24 -10.68
CA ASP A 151 -30.87 18.29 -11.17
C ASP A 151 -29.94 17.74 -12.26
N LEU A 152 -30.42 17.78 -13.50
CA LEU A 152 -29.68 17.39 -14.69
C LEU A 152 -28.70 18.47 -15.17
N ARG A 153 -28.67 19.64 -14.52
CA ARG A 153 -27.70 20.70 -14.80
C ARG A 153 -26.44 20.54 -13.97
N ALA A 154 -26.44 19.63 -12.99
CA ALA A 154 -25.27 19.26 -12.22
C ALA A 154 -24.12 18.83 -13.15
N ARG A 155 -22.93 19.37 -12.88
CA ARG A 155 -21.69 19.00 -13.58
C ARG A 155 -20.60 18.71 -12.57
N MET A 156 -19.90 17.62 -12.80
CA MET A 156 -18.79 17.17 -11.99
C MET A 156 -17.48 17.77 -12.50
N GLN A 157 -16.67 18.28 -11.59
CA GLN A 157 -15.31 18.72 -11.89
C GLN A 157 -14.37 18.12 -10.86
N LEU A 158 -13.33 17.42 -11.30
CA LEU A 158 -12.29 16.88 -10.42
C LEU A 158 -11.05 17.77 -10.46
N ARG A 159 -10.16 17.67 -9.45
CA ARG A 159 -8.93 18.48 -9.44
C ARG A 159 -7.95 17.94 -10.47
N LYS A 160 -7.05 18.79 -10.99
CA LYS A 160 -6.11 18.46 -12.08
C LYS A 160 -5.34 17.13 -11.90
N PHE A 161 -5.00 16.78 -10.67
CA PHE A 161 -4.19 15.60 -10.34
C PHE A 161 -4.96 14.49 -9.61
N ASP A 162 -6.30 14.61 -9.59
CA ASP A 162 -7.18 13.57 -9.06
C ASP A 162 -7.38 12.48 -10.11
N GLU A 163 -7.55 11.25 -9.64
CA GLU A 163 -7.91 10.13 -10.51
C GLU A 163 -9.37 10.21 -10.98
N GLY A 164 -9.68 9.61 -12.12
CA GLY A 164 -11.06 9.51 -12.63
C GLY A 164 -11.53 10.72 -13.46
N GLN A 165 -10.64 11.59 -13.93
CA GLN A 165 -10.97 12.70 -14.83
C GLN A 165 -11.72 12.25 -16.09
N GLY A 166 -11.31 11.13 -16.69
CA GLY A 166 -12.00 10.53 -17.83
C GLY A 166 -13.44 10.12 -17.49
N LEU A 167 -13.64 9.48 -16.33
CA LEU A 167 -14.96 9.11 -15.84
C LEU A 167 -15.83 10.34 -15.57
N ALA A 168 -15.27 11.41 -15.01
CA ALA A 168 -16.00 12.67 -14.80
C ALA A 168 -16.44 13.31 -16.13
N LYS A 169 -15.59 13.26 -17.16
CA LYS A 169 -15.94 13.74 -18.51
C LYS A 169 -17.08 12.92 -19.11
N THR A 170 -17.00 11.59 -19.05
CA THR A 170 -18.05 10.70 -19.55
C THR A 170 -19.36 10.92 -18.78
N PHE A 171 -19.31 10.99 -17.45
CA PHE A 171 -20.46 11.29 -16.62
C PHE A 171 -21.14 12.60 -17.02
N ASN A 172 -20.37 13.68 -17.16
CA ASN A 172 -20.91 14.98 -17.58
C ASN A 172 -21.55 14.94 -18.96
N ALA A 173 -20.95 14.20 -19.91
CA ALA A 173 -21.52 14.03 -21.23
C ALA A 173 -22.85 13.27 -21.17
N SER A 174 -22.92 12.17 -20.42
CA SER A 174 -24.14 11.40 -20.24
C SER A 174 -25.27 12.22 -19.61
N VAL A 175 -24.99 12.94 -18.51
CA VAL A 175 -25.97 13.81 -17.85
C VAL A 175 -26.41 14.94 -18.79
N ALA A 176 -25.50 15.51 -19.57
CA ALA A 176 -25.82 16.55 -20.55
C ALA A 176 -26.77 16.03 -21.66
N THR A 177 -26.59 14.80 -22.14
CA THR A 177 -27.52 14.19 -23.10
C THR A 177 -28.91 14.03 -22.50
N VAL A 178 -29.01 13.56 -21.25
CA VAL A 178 -30.31 13.41 -20.56
C VAL A 178 -30.98 14.79 -20.35
N ASP A 179 -30.21 15.79 -19.93
CA ASP A 179 -30.64 17.19 -19.79
C ASP A 179 -31.18 17.75 -21.11
N GLU A 180 -30.45 17.56 -22.20
CA GLU A 180 -30.83 18.03 -23.54
C GLU A 180 -32.14 17.38 -24.01
N THR A 181 -32.27 16.06 -23.88
CA THR A 181 -33.47 15.33 -24.29
C THR A 181 -34.70 15.78 -23.49
N LEU A 182 -34.59 15.89 -22.16
CA LEU A 182 -35.71 16.35 -21.33
C LEU A 182 -36.02 17.83 -21.56
N SER A 183 -35.02 18.65 -21.89
CA SER A 183 -35.22 20.04 -22.27
C SER A 183 -35.97 20.17 -23.60
N LYS A 184 -35.68 19.31 -24.59
CA LYS A 184 -36.44 19.23 -25.85
C LYS A 184 -37.88 18.85 -25.61
N VAL A 185 -38.13 17.83 -24.78
CA VAL A 185 -39.49 17.42 -24.38
C VAL A 185 -40.26 18.59 -23.75
N LYS A 186 -39.66 19.28 -22.78
CA LYS A 186 -40.27 20.48 -22.15
C LYS A 186 -40.57 21.58 -23.18
N THR A 187 -39.65 21.79 -24.13
CA THR A 187 -39.78 22.81 -25.17
C THR A 187 -40.92 22.49 -26.14
N ILE A 188 -41.04 21.22 -26.57
CA ILE A 188 -42.12 20.75 -27.45
C ILE A 188 -43.47 21.00 -26.78
N ILE A 189 -43.62 20.64 -25.51
CA ILE A 189 -44.87 20.86 -24.76
C ILE A 189 -45.22 22.35 -24.72
N ARG A 190 -44.26 23.20 -24.30
CA ARG A 190 -44.48 24.65 -24.17
C ARG A 190 -44.80 25.35 -25.49
N GLN A 191 -44.18 24.92 -26.60
CA GLN A 191 -44.38 25.55 -27.92
C GLN A 191 -45.66 25.10 -28.62
N ASN A 192 -46.24 23.97 -28.21
CA ASN A 192 -47.43 23.39 -28.87
C ASN A 192 -48.63 23.31 -27.91
N GLU A 193 -48.71 24.20 -26.90
CA GLU A 193 -49.83 24.26 -25.95
C GLU A 193 -51.20 24.43 -26.65
N ALA A 194 -51.23 25.13 -27.79
CA ALA A 194 -52.43 25.36 -28.59
C ALA A 194 -52.79 24.21 -29.55
N ASP A 195 -51.88 23.26 -29.79
CA ASP A 195 -52.09 22.11 -30.69
C ASP A 195 -51.57 20.81 -30.05
N PRO A 196 -52.41 20.16 -29.21
CA PRO A 196 -52.04 18.94 -28.50
C PRO A 196 -51.72 17.77 -29.44
N ALA A 197 -52.34 17.71 -30.61
CA ALA A 197 -52.13 16.62 -31.57
C ALA A 197 -50.73 16.69 -32.19
N ARG A 198 -50.29 17.90 -32.55
CA ARG A 198 -48.92 18.15 -33.01
C ARG A 198 -47.89 17.90 -31.91
N ALA A 199 -48.16 18.35 -30.68
CA ALA A 199 -47.29 18.09 -29.53
C ALA A 199 -47.07 16.58 -29.33
N LEU A 200 -48.13 15.78 -29.34
CA LEU A 200 -48.07 14.34 -29.16
C LEU A 200 -47.23 13.65 -30.25
N THR A 201 -47.37 14.09 -31.50
CA THR A 201 -46.62 13.52 -32.63
C THR A 201 -45.12 13.79 -32.49
N LEU A 202 -44.75 15.02 -32.13
CA LEU A 202 -43.36 15.41 -31.89
C LEU A 202 -42.76 14.69 -30.67
N LEU A 203 -43.53 14.54 -29.59
CA LEU A 203 -43.09 13.79 -28.41
C LEU A 203 -42.84 12.33 -28.72
N LYS A 204 -43.73 11.66 -29.47
CA LYS A 204 -43.52 10.27 -29.89
C LYS A 204 -42.24 10.11 -30.71
N ALA A 205 -41.98 11.04 -31.64
CA ALA A 205 -40.79 11.00 -32.48
C ALA A 205 -39.49 11.24 -31.71
N GLU A 206 -39.49 12.09 -30.68
CA GLU A 206 -38.30 12.31 -29.86
C GLU A 206 -38.07 11.17 -28.87
N LEU A 207 -39.13 10.65 -28.24
CA LEU A 207 -39.06 9.55 -27.28
C LEU A 207 -38.72 8.21 -27.95
N SER A 208 -39.10 7.98 -29.21
CA SER A 208 -38.73 6.76 -29.95
C SER A 208 -37.23 6.61 -30.20
N ARG A 209 -36.44 7.67 -29.98
CA ARG A 209 -34.97 7.62 -30.05
C ARG A 209 -34.34 7.03 -28.79
N LEU A 210 -35.09 6.96 -27.70
CA LEU A 210 -34.63 6.45 -26.41
C LEU A 210 -35.01 4.98 -26.29
N LYS A 211 -34.12 4.22 -25.64
CA LYS A 211 -34.44 2.88 -25.18
C LYS A 211 -34.57 2.92 -23.66
N THR A 212 -35.72 2.51 -23.16
CA THR A 212 -36.07 2.52 -21.74
C THR A 212 -36.56 1.14 -21.31
N SER A 213 -36.82 0.97 -20.02
CA SER A 213 -37.43 -0.26 -19.49
C SER A 213 -38.87 -0.48 -19.96
N ALA A 214 -39.50 0.49 -20.63
CA ALA A 214 -40.81 0.34 -21.23
C ALA A 214 -40.76 -0.33 -22.62
N ASP A 215 -39.57 -0.39 -23.25
CA ASP A 215 -39.36 -0.84 -24.64
C ASP A 215 -38.90 -2.32 -24.70
N ASN A 216 -39.42 -3.17 -23.80
CA ASN A 216 -39.07 -4.60 -23.71
C ASN A 216 -39.06 -5.31 -25.07
#